data_AF-A0AAW6BCJ7-F1
#
_entry.id   AF-A0AAW6BCJ7-F1
#
_cell.length_a   1.000
_cell.length_b   1.000
_cell.length_c   1.000
_cell.angle_alpha   90.00
_cell.angle_beta   90.00
_cell.angle_gamma   90.00
#
_symmetry.space_group_name_H-M   'P 1'
#
loop_
_entity.id
_entity.type
_entity.pdbx_description
1 polymer ?
#
loop_
_entity_poly.entity_id
_entity_poly.type
_entity_poly.pdbx_seq_one_letter_code
_entity_poly.pdbx_strand_id
1 'polypeptide(L)'
;MKIFQGLYPPYFYKEKAYKRNDSASVPVDSLELSRLILEGQNCSYDSLPSHASNLHFSILEKALQKKIGIEKLTLDLLITLGLREKNGKYTNAVHYLQMKMIIEALT
;
A
#
# COMPACT_ATOMS: atom_id res chain seq x y z
N MET A 1 22.85 24.84 -4.46
CA MET A 1 23.26 23.63 -3.72
C MET A 1 22.02 22.76 -3.50
N LYS A 2 22.02 21.49 -3.95
CA LYS A 2 20.91 20.56 -3.74
C LYS A 2 21.25 19.66 -2.55
N ILE A 3 20.35 19.57 -1.57
CA ILE A 3 20.49 18.70 -0.40
C ILE A 3 19.56 17.51 -0.64
N PHE A 4 20.10 16.30 -0.54
CA PHE A 4 19.34 15.05 -0.73
C PHE A 4 18.82 14.53 0.60
N GLN A 5 17.68 13.86 0.56
CA GLN A 5 17.11 13.17 1.71
C GLN A 5 18.04 12.01 2.13
N GLY A 6 18.22 11.83 3.43
CA GLY A 6 19.00 10.72 3.97
C GLY A 6 18.27 9.38 3.83
N LEU A 7 19.01 8.29 4.05
CA LEU A 7 18.58 6.91 3.77
C LEU A 7 17.41 6.41 4.63
N TYR A 8 17.18 7.01 5.81
CA TYR A 8 16.25 6.47 6.83
C TYR A 8 15.38 7.58 7.47
N PRO A 9 14.46 8.20 6.72
CA PRO A 9 13.42 9.04 7.31
C PRO A 9 12.44 8.20 8.16
N PRO A 10 11.70 8.79 9.12
CA PRO A 10 11.81 10.16 9.61
C PRO A 10 12.92 10.34 10.66
N TYR A 11 13.45 11.57 10.76
CA TYR A 11 14.39 11.95 11.81
C TYR A 11 13.67 12.64 12.97
N PHE A 12 13.85 12.12 14.19
CA PHE A 12 13.23 12.67 15.39
C PHE A 12 14.17 13.62 16.14
N TYR A 13 13.64 14.76 16.57
CA TYR A 13 14.26 15.66 17.53
C TYR A 13 13.25 15.97 18.63
N LYS A 14 13.60 15.71 19.90
CA LYS A 14 12.67 15.87 21.04
C LYS A 14 11.29 15.24 20.77
N GLU A 15 11.30 13.97 20.38
CA GLU A 15 10.09 13.15 20.13
C GLU A 15 9.19 13.61 18.97
N LYS A 16 9.62 14.62 18.20
CA LYS A 16 8.88 15.10 17.03
C LYS A 16 9.75 14.98 15.78
N ALA A 17 9.16 14.56 14.69
CA ALA A 17 9.79 14.66 13.38
C ALA A 17 9.51 16.05 12.79
N TYR A 18 10.48 16.58 12.05
CA TYR A 18 10.39 17.91 11.44
C TYR A 18 10.75 17.82 9.97
N LYS A 19 10.13 18.68 9.16
CA LYS A 19 10.50 18.91 7.77
C LYS A 19 10.98 20.35 7.60
N ARG A 20 11.84 20.56 6.61
CA ARG A 20 12.29 21.90 6.23
C ARG A 20 11.27 22.51 5.27
N ASN A 21 10.70 23.65 5.66
CA ASN A 21 9.82 24.47 4.86
C ASN A 21 10.52 25.82 4.64
N ASP A 22 11.11 26.00 3.47
CA ASP A 22 11.99 27.12 3.10
C ASP A 22 13.13 27.36 4.10
N SER A 23 13.01 28.40 4.93
CA SER A 23 13.97 28.80 5.96
C SER A 23 13.62 28.30 7.37
N ALA A 24 12.51 27.58 7.54
CA ALA A 24 12.03 27.12 8.84
C ALA A 24 11.95 25.59 8.93
N SER A 25 12.10 25.06 10.14
CA SER A 25 11.81 23.66 10.47
C SER A 25 10.43 23.59 11.12
N VAL A 26 9.49 22.89 10.48
CA VAL A 26 8.12 22.73 10.98
C VAL A 26 7.87 21.28 11.39
N PRO A 27 7.13 21.03 12.49
CA PRO A 27 6.79 19.67 12.89
C PRO A 27 5.91 19.02 11.81
N VAL A 28 6.15 17.73 11.54
CA VAL A 28 5.32 16.96 10.62
C VAL A 28 4.02 16.54 11.30
N ASP A 29 2.95 16.41 10.52
CA ASP A 29 1.70 15.83 11.01
C ASP A 29 1.79 14.30 11.08
N SER A 30 0.76 13.65 11.62
CA SER A 30 0.74 12.19 11.80
C SER A 30 0.72 11.42 10.48
N LEU A 31 0.06 11.94 9.44
CA LEU A 31 -0.02 11.29 8.13
C LEU A 31 1.33 11.36 7.41
N GLU A 32 1.98 12.53 7.43
CA GLU A 32 3.34 12.73 6.93
C GLU A 32 4.33 11.86 7.70
N LEU A 33 4.21 11.78 9.02
CA LEU A 33 5.03 10.88 9.81
C LEU A 33 4.87 9.42 9.37
N SER A 34 3.64 8.94 9.21
CA SER A 34 3.38 7.58 8.73
C SER A 34 3.96 7.33 7.33
N ARG A 35 3.86 8.30 6.42
CA ARG A 35 4.47 8.21 5.09
C ARG A 35 5.99 8.12 5.16
N LEU A 36 6.63 8.97 5.95
CA LEU A 36 8.07 8.95 6.13
C LEU A 36 8.55 7.62 6.73
N ILE A 37 7.80 7.04 7.67
CA ILE A 37 8.12 5.71 8.24
C ILE A 37 8.09 4.65 7.15
N LEU A 38 7.05 4.65 6.30
CA LEU A 38 6.92 3.70 5.20
C LEU A 38 8.02 3.87 4.15
N GLU A 39 8.35 5.12 3.80
CA GLU A 39 9.48 5.45 2.91
C GLU A 39 10.81 4.94 3.47
N GLY A 40 11.08 5.16 4.77
CA GLY A 40 12.29 4.66 5.43
C GLY A 40 12.37 3.14 5.50
N GLN A 41 11.22 2.47 5.44
CA GLN A 41 11.12 1.00 5.34
C GLN A 41 11.13 0.49 3.89
N ASN A 42 11.18 1.39 2.90
CA ASN A 42 11.02 1.06 1.48
C ASN A 42 9.75 0.24 1.18
N CYS A 43 8.67 0.56 1.90
CA CYS A 43 7.39 -0.13 1.83
C CYS A 43 6.28 0.87 1.48
N SER A 44 5.21 0.38 0.86
CA SER A 44 3.99 1.15 0.62
C SER A 44 2.88 0.71 1.57
N TYR A 45 1.89 1.59 1.82
CA TYR A 45 0.75 1.24 2.65
C TYR A 45 -0.04 0.04 2.11
N ASP A 46 -0.18 -0.04 0.79
CA ASP A 46 -0.91 -1.11 0.11
C ASP A 46 -0.22 -2.47 0.25
N SER A 47 1.10 -2.49 0.44
CA SER A 47 1.90 -3.71 0.66
C SER A 47 1.84 -4.22 2.10
N LEU A 48 1.33 -3.43 3.05
CA LEU A 48 1.26 -3.85 4.44
C LEU A 48 0.24 -4.98 4.62
N PRO A 49 0.44 -5.86 5.63
CA PRO A 49 -0.52 -6.89 5.97
C PRO A 49 -1.89 -6.30 6.30
N SER A 50 -2.92 -6.84 5.65
CA SER A 50 -4.31 -6.52 5.91
C SER A 50 -4.81 -7.25 7.16
N HIS A 51 -5.70 -6.60 7.90
CA HIS A 51 -6.44 -7.20 9.01
C HIS A 51 -7.68 -7.99 8.56
N ALA A 52 -8.06 -7.92 7.28
CA ALA A 52 -9.25 -8.60 6.79
C ALA A 52 -8.99 -10.09 6.55
N SER A 53 -9.87 -10.93 7.10
CA SER A 53 -9.81 -12.39 7.01
C SER A 53 -10.82 -13.01 6.03
N ASN A 54 -11.83 -12.26 5.57
CA ASN A 54 -12.90 -12.76 4.70
C ASN A 54 -13.04 -11.94 3.40
N LEU A 55 -12.16 -12.19 2.43
CA LEU A 55 -12.14 -11.48 1.14
C LEU A 55 -12.69 -12.39 0.03
N HIS A 56 -13.62 -11.90 -0.76
CA HIS A 56 -14.20 -12.62 -1.90
C HIS A 56 -13.69 -12.05 -3.23
N PHE A 57 -13.16 -12.91 -4.09
CA PHE A 57 -12.53 -12.52 -5.35
C PHE A 57 -13.34 -12.89 -6.60
N SER A 58 -14.64 -13.14 -6.46
CA SER A 58 -15.49 -13.58 -7.58
C SER A 58 -15.54 -12.55 -8.73
N ILE A 59 -15.53 -11.26 -8.41
CA ILE A 59 -15.50 -10.19 -9.42
C ILE A 59 -14.14 -10.13 -10.10
N LEU A 60 -13.05 -10.23 -9.32
CA LEU A 60 -11.68 -10.23 -9.85
C LEU A 60 -11.44 -11.42 -10.77
N GLU A 61 -11.86 -12.61 -10.35
CA GLU A 61 -11.72 -13.85 -11.11
C GLU A 61 -12.43 -13.75 -12.46
N LYS A 62 -13.69 -13.30 -12.48
CA LYS A 62 -14.44 -13.04 -13.73
C LYS A 62 -13.74 -12.02 -14.62
N ALA A 63 -13.19 -10.95 -14.04
CA ALA A 63 -12.49 -9.93 -14.80
C ALA A 63 -11.19 -10.46 -15.42
N LEU A 64 -10.42 -11.28 -14.70
CA LEU A 64 -9.19 -11.90 -15.20
C LEU A 64 -9.49 -13.00 -16.22
N GLN A 65 -10.52 -13.81 -16.01
CA GLN A 65 -11.04 -14.76 -17.01
C GLN A 65 -11.37 -14.05 -18.32
N LYS A 66 -12.09 -12.91 -18.24
CA LYS A 66 -12.49 -12.16 -19.44
C LYS A 66 -11.31 -11.46 -20.15
N LYS A 67 -10.37 -10.89 -19.40
CA LYS A 67 -9.27 -10.09 -19.98
C LYS A 67 -8.05 -10.91 -20.38
N ILE A 68 -7.69 -11.90 -19.58
CA ILE A 68 -6.44 -12.66 -19.71
C ILE A 68 -6.72 -14.12 -20.09
N GLY A 69 -7.94 -14.63 -19.89
CA GLY A 69 -8.31 -16.00 -20.24
C GLY A 69 -7.82 -17.05 -19.25
N ILE A 70 -7.56 -16.67 -17.99
CA ILE A 70 -7.22 -17.66 -16.95
C ILE A 70 -8.43 -18.54 -16.66
N GLU A 71 -8.24 -19.82 -16.34
CA GLU A 71 -9.36 -20.71 -15.97
C GLU A 71 -9.89 -20.41 -14.56
N LYS A 72 -8.97 -20.23 -13.60
CA LYS A 72 -9.28 -20.01 -12.19
C LYS A 72 -8.28 -19.06 -11.55
N LEU A 73 -8.75 -18.25 -10.60
CA LEU A 73 -7.87 -17.43 -9.77
C LEU A 73 -7.12 -18.31 -8.76
N THR A 74 -5.80 -18.34 -8.86
CA THR A 74 -4.91 -19.10 -7.96
C THR A 74 -4.24 -18.21 -6.92
N LEU A 75 -3.74 -18.81 -5.84
CA LEU A 75 -2.99 -18.08 -4.81
C LEU A 75 -1.70 -17.45 -5.37
N ASP A 76 -1.06 -18.08 -6.36
CA ASP A 76 0.14 -17.56 -7.00
C ASP A 76 -0.15 -16.31 -7.82
N LEU A 77 -1.33 -16.23 -8.46
CA LEU A 77 -1.78 -15.02 -9.13
C LEU A 77 -2.04 -13.89 -8.14
N LEU A 78 -2.60 -14.18 -6.96
CA LEU A 78 -2.77 -13.18 -5.90
C LEU A 78 -1.41 -12.66 -5.38
N ILE A 79 -0.40 -13.53 -5.27
CA ILE A 79 0.97 -13.12 -4.92
C ILE A 79 1.58 -12.26 -6.02
N THR A 80 1.43 -12.67 -7.28
CA THR A 80 1.94 -11.94 -8.45
C THR A 80 1.32 -10.55 -8.57
N LEU A 81 0.04 -10.40 -8.21
CA LEU A 81 -0.68 -9.14 -8.19
C LEU A 81 -0.40 -8.28 -6.93
N GLY A 82 0.43 -8.76 -5.99
CA GLY A 82 0.73 -8.05 -4.75
C GLY A 82 -0.44 -7.99 -3.77
N LEU A 83 -1.47 -8.81 -3.96
CA LEU A 83 -2.68 -8.90 -3.13
C LEU A 83 -2.47 -9.83 -1.93
N ARG A 84 -1.46 -10.69 -1.98
CA ARG A 84 -1.14 -11.65 -0.93
C ARG A 84 0.37 -11.82 -0.81
N GLU A 85 0.87 -11.88 0.41
CA GLU A 85 2.25 -12.21 0.69
C GLU A 85 2.50 -13.72 0.62
N LYS A 86 3.76 -14.12 0.43
CA LYS A 86 4.16 -15.53 0.42
C LYS A 86 3.89 -16.25 1.75
N ASN A 87 3.88 -15.51 2.85
CA ASN A 87 3.54 -16.01 4.19
C ASN A 87 2.03 -16.29 4.36
N GLY A 88 1.22 -15.94 3.36
CA GLY A 88 -0.20 -16.22 3.29
C GLY A 88 -1.12 -15.10 3.73
N LYS A 89 -0.60 -13.98 4.25
CA LYS A 89 -1.38 -12.80 4.63
C LYS A 89 -1.80 -12.01 3.40
N TYR A 90 -3.02 -11.49 3.41
CA TYR A 90 -3.46 -10.52 2.41
C TYR A 90 -2.81 -9.17 2.67
N THR A 91 -2.68 -8.37 1.63
CA THR A 91 -2.17 -7.00 1.72
C THR A 91 -3.31 -5.99 1.70
N ASN A 92 -3.06 -4.75 2.13
CA ASN A 92 -4.06 -3.68 2.07
C ASN A 92 -4.54 -3.38 0.63
N ALA A 93 -3.73 -3.70 -0.38
CA ALA A 93 -4.09 -3.59 -1.79
C ALA A 93 -5.42 -4.29 -2.14
N VAL A 94 -5.78 -5.36 -1.42
CA VAL A 94 -7.04 -6.07 -1.67
C VAL A 94 -8.26 -5.18 -1.42
N HIS A 95 -8.25 -4.38 -0.36
CA HIS A 95 -9.38 -3.51 -0.04
C HIS A 95 -9.61 -2.46 -1.13
N TYR A 96 -8.52 -1.84 -1.59
CA TYR A 96 -8.58 -0.86 -2.66
C TYR A 96 -9.15 -1.47 -3.94
N LEU A 97 -8.64 -2.65 -4.33
CA LEU A 97 -9.10 -3.35 -5.53
C LEU A 97 -10.57 -3.79 -5.41
N GLN A 98 -10.96 -4.36 -4.27
CA GLN A 98 -12.33 -4.80 -4.02
C GLN A 98 -13.31 -3.64 -4.10
N MET A 99 -13.02 -2.53 -3.43
CA MET A 99 -13.85 -1.33 -3.47
C MET A 99 -13.96 -0.80 -4.91
N LYS A 100 -12.83 -0.71 -5.62
CA LYS A 100 -12.79 -0.24 -7.01
C LYS A 100 -13.67 -1.10 -7.93
N MET A 101 -13.54 -2.42 -7.85
CA MET A 101 -14.34 -3.34 -8.66
C MET A 101 -15.84 -3.28 -8.34
N ILE A 102 -16.22 -3.04 -7.07
CA ILE A 102 -17.62 -2.88 -6.68
C ILE A 102 -18.19 -1.59 -7.30
N ILE A 103 -17.46 -0.48 -7.25
CA ILE A 103 -17.89 0.79 -7.86
C ILE A 103 -18.04 0.65 -9.38
N GLU A 104 -17.08 -0.01 -10.04
CA GLU A 104 -17.14 -0.27 -11.49
C GLU A 104 -18.30 -1.21 -11.86
N ALA A 105 -18.73 -2.12 -10.98
CA ALA A 105 -19.86 -3.00 -11.24
C ALA A 105 -21.23 -2.31 -11.07
N LEU A 106 -21.26 -1.16 -10.39
CA LEU A 106 -22.47 -0.36 -10.14
C LEU A 106 -22.66 0.80 -11.15
N THR A 107 -21.66 1.05 -12.00
CA THR A 107 -21.66 2.15 -12.99
C THR A 107 -21.87 1.59 -14.39
#